data_AF-A0A6V7MDI0-F1
#
_entry.id   AF-A0A6V7MDI0-F1
#
_cell.length_a   1.000
_cell.length_b   1.000
_cell.length_c   1.000
_cell.angle_alpha   90.00
_cell.angle_beta   90.00
_cell.angle_gamma   90.00
#
_symmetry.space_group_name_H-M   'P 1'
#
loop_
_entity.id
_entity.type
_entity.pdbx_description
1 polymer ?
#
loop_
_entity_poly.entity_id
_entity_poly.type
_entity_poly.pdbx_seq_one_letter_code
_entity_poly.pdbx_strand_id
1 'polypeptide(L)'
;TKTLMGEVMKEAAFSLAEAKFATGDFNQVVLQNVTKAQIKIRSKKDNVAGVNLPVFESYQDGTDTYELAGLARGGQQLAKLKKNYQKGVKLLVTLASLQTSFVTLDEVIKITNRRVNAIEHVIIPRIERTLAYIISELDELEREEFYRLKKIQDKKKAIKAK
;
A
#
# COMPACT_ATOMS: atom_id res chain seq x y z
N THR A 1 -0.39 -17.17 5.16
CA THR A 1 0.40 -16.50 6.22
C THR A 1 -0.40 -16.28 7.50
N LYS A 2 -1.63 -15.74 7.46
CA LYS A 2 -2.45 -15.54 8.68
C LYS A 2 -2.80 -16.84 9.42
N THR A 3 -3.13 -17.91 8.71
CA THR A 3 -3.37 -19.26 9.27
C THR A 3 -2.12 -19.84 9.93
N LEU A 4 -0.99 -19.79 9.21
CA LEU A 4 0.33 -20.21 9.70
C LEU A 4 0.78 -19.42 10.94
N MET A 5 0.48 -18.12 11.00
CA MET A 5 0.71 -17.32 12.22
C MET A 5 -0.14 -17.82 13.39
N GLY A 6 -1.40 -18.19 13.15
CA GLY A 6 -2.28 -18.75 14.17
C GLY A 6 -1.74 -20.05 14.76
N GLU A 7 -1.19 -20.93 13.91
CA GLU A 7 -0.55 -22.17 14.34
C GLU A 7 0.72 -21.92 15.17
N VAL A 8 1.61 -21.04 14.71
CA VAL A 8 2.85 -20.71 15.43
C VAL A 8 2.56 -20.02 16.77
N MET A 9 1.54 -19.15 16.83
CA MET A 9 1.13 -18.52 18.08
C MET A 9 0.48 -19.52 19.04
N LYS A 10 -0.27 -20.50 18.53
CA LYS A 10 -0.81 -21.59 19.35
C LYS A 10 0.30 -22.45 19.94
N GLU A 11 1.31 -22.79 19.15
CA GLU A 11 2.50 -23.52 19.62
C GLU A 11 3.31 -22.72 20.66
N ALA A 12 3.47 -21.41 20.45
CA ALA A 12 4.12 -20.52 21.40
C ALA A 12 3.33 -20.43 22.72
N ALA A 13 2.01 -20.29 22.66
CA ALA A 13 1.14 -20.27 23.84
C ALA A 13 1.18 -21.61 24.61
N PHE A 14 1.24 -22.73 23.89
CA PHE A 14 1.40 -24.04 24.51
C PHE A 14 2.77 -24.17 25.21
N SER A 15 3.84 -23.70 24.55
CA SER A 15 5.19 -23.66 25.13
C SER A 15 5.24 -22.78 26.38
N LEU A 16 4.41 -21.73 26.47
CA LEU A 16 4.31 -20.89 27.67
C LEU A 16 3.70 -21.66 28.83
N ALA A 17 2.65 -22.45 28.57
CA ALA A 17 2.05 -23.32 29.57
C ALA A 17 3.04 -24.38 30.08
N GLU A 18 3.82 -25.01 29.18
CA GLU A 18 4.90 -25.94 29.54
C GLU A 18 5.95 -25.27 30.44
N ALA A 19 6.39 -24.06 30.08
CA ALA A 19 7.36 -23.30 30.87
C ALA A 19 6.78 -22.95 32.25
N LYS A 20 5.53 -22.46 32.33
CA LYS A 20 4.86 -22.10 33.59
C LYS A 20 4.72 -23.28 34.53
N PHE A 21 4.45 -24.47 33.99
CA PHE A 21 4.41 -25.70 34.77
C PHE A 21 5.79 -26.08 35.33
N ALA A 22 6.85 -25.93 34.52
CA ALA A 22 8.20 -26.35 34.90
C ALA A 22 8.93 -25.38 35.84
N THR A 23 8.74 -24.06 35.67
CA THR A 23 9.50 -23.01 36.38
C THR A 23 8.68 -22.25 37.43
N GLY A 24 7.36 -22.45 37.49
CA GLY A 24 6.47 -21.70 38.36
C GLY A 24 6.12 -20.32 37.79
N ASP A 25 5.87 -19.33 38.66
CA ASP A 25 5.50 -17.98 38.21
C ASP A 25 6.73 -17.10 37.94
N PHE A 26 7.20 -17.11 36.70
CA PHE A 26 8.33 -16.29 36.23
C PHE A 26 7.89 -14.97 35.58
N ASN A 27 6.58 -14.69 35.51
CA ASN A 27 6.05 -13.49 34.84
C ASN A 27 6.55 -12.20 35.48
N GLN A 28 6.54 -12.12 36.81
CA GLN A 28 7.00 -10.93 37.53
C GLN A 28 8.48 -10.66 37.28
N VAL A 29 9.31 -11.70 37.29
CA VAL A 29 10.75 -11.61 37.05
C VAL A 29 11.05 -11.13 35.62
N VAL A 30 10.30 -11.61 34.63
CA VAL A 30 10.47 -11.16 33.24
C VAL A 30 10.02 -9.72 33.07
N LEU A 31 8.88 -9.32 33.66
CA LEU A 31 8.37 -7.95 33.54
C LEU A 31 9.26 -6.92 34.22
N GLN A 32 9.89 -7.27 35.35
CA GLN A 32 10.77 -6.36 36.10
C GLN A 32 12.15 -6.19 35.45
N ASN A 33 12.63 -7.18 34.69
CA ASN A 33 13.98 -7.17 34.11
C ASN A 33 14.03 -6.69 32.64
N VAL A 34 13.02 -5.94 32.17
CA VAL A 34 13.02 -5.37 30.82
C VAL A 34 13.81 -4.06 30.79
N THR A 35 15.02 -4.09 30.21
CA THR A 35 15.84 -2.88 30.02
C THR A 35 15.91 -2.43 28.56
N LYS A 36 16.38 -3.30 27.66
CA LYS A 36 16.54 -3.02 26.22
C LYS A 36 15.85 -4.09 25.37
N ALA A 37 15.25 -3.66 24.27
CA ALA A 37 14.64 -4.56 23.30
C ALA A 37 15.72 -5.32 22.50
N GLN A 38 15.64 -6.65 22.51
CA GLN A 38 16.54 -7.53 21.74
C GLN A 38 16.23 -7.54 20.24
N ILE A 39 14.95 -7.42 19.88
CA ILE A 39 14.48 -7.39 18.49
C ILE A 39 13.96 -5.99 18.20
N LYS A 40 14.55 -5.33 17.22
CA LYS A 40 14.14 -4.01 16.72
C LYS A 40 13.63 -4.15 15.29
N ILE A 41 12.79 -3.21 14.87
CA ILE A 41 12.23 -3.18 13.52
C ILE A 41 12.85 -1.98 12.80
N ARG A 42 13.36 -2.21 11.60
CA ARG A 42 13.80 -1.15 10.68
C ARG A 42 12.77 -1.01 9.56
N SER A 43 12.39 0.22 9.26
CA SER A 43 11.54 0.52 8.10
C SER A 43 12.42 0.79 6.88
N LYS A 44 12.12 0.10 5.79
CA LYS A 44 12.71 0.29 4.46
C LYS A 44 11.59 0.72 3.52
N LYS A 45 11.92 1.51 2.50
CA LYS A 45 10.99 1.83 1.41
C LYS A 45 11.35 0.97 0.21
N ASP A 46 10.35 0.29 -0.34
CA ASP A 46 10.46 -0.48 -1.57
C ASP A 46 9.55 0.14 -2.63
N ASN A 47 10.00 0.23 -3.87
CA ASN A 47 9.22 0.84 -4.94
C ASN A 47 8.69 -0.25 -5.87
N VAL A 48 7.37 -0.41 -5.91
CA VAL A 48 6.71 -1.39 -6.78
C VAL A 48 5.71 -0.64 -7.66
N ALA A 49 5.90 -0.72 -8.97
CA ALA A 49 5.02 -0.10 -9.98
C ALA A 49 4.78 1.41 -9.77
N GLY A 50 5.79 2.14 -9.28
CA GLY A 50 5.71 3.58 -9.04
C GLY A 50 5.07 3.98 -7.71
N VAL A 51 4.77 3.01 -6.85
CA VAL A 51 4.26 3.23 -5.49
C VAL A 51 5.33 2.85 -4.47
N ASN A 52 5.66 3.79 -3.59
CA ASN A 52 6.59 3.56 -2.49
C ASN A 52 5.86 2.83 -1.34
N LEU A 53 6.15 1.55 -1.19
CA LEU A 53 5.62 0.68 -0.14
C LEU A 53 6.58 0.63 1.06
N PRO A 54 6.10 0.81 2.30
CA PRO A 54 6.91 0.60 3.49
C PRO A 54 7.06 -0.90 3.78
N VAL A 55 8.30 -1.38 3.81
CA VAL A 55 8.66 -2.75 4.18
C VAL A 55 9.33 -2.75 5.55
N PHE A 56 8.97 -3.71 6.41
CA PHE A 56 9.57 -3.85 7.73
C PHE A 56 10.55 -5.03 7.76
N GLU A 57 11.77 -4.76 8.22
CA GLU A 57 12.82 -5.76 8.42
C GLU A 57 13.11 -5.89 9.94
N SER A 58 13.12 -7.12 10.45
CA SER A 58 13.50 -7.37 11.85
C SER A 58 15.03 -7.43 11.98
N TYR A 59 15.61 -6.59 12.82
CA TYR A 59 17.03 -6.63 13.18
C TYR A 59 17.17 -7.08 14.64
N GLN A 60 18.09 -8.01 14.90
CA GLN A 60 18.41 -8.44 16.26
C GLN A 60 19.64 -7.66 16.72
N ASP A 61 19.45 -6.76 17.68
CA ASP A 61 20.53 -6.00 18.29
C ASP A 61 20.96 -6.78 19.54
N GLY A 62 22.12 -7.43 19.44
CA GLY A 62 22.51 -8.52 20.32
C GLY A 62 22.86 -8.06 21.73
N THR A 63 21.99 -8.33 22.69
CA THR A 63 22.39 -8.71 24.05
C THR A 63 21.28 -9.57 24.64
N ASP A 64 21.64 -10.72 25.19
CA ASP A 64 20.69 -11.64 25.76
C ASP A 64 20.52 -11.36 27.26
N THR A 65 19.56 -10.51 27.61
CA THR A 65 19.35 -10.10 29.02
C THR A 65 18.82 -11.22 29.91
N TYR A 66 18.39 -12.34 29.32
CA TYR A 66 17.70 -13.44 30.03
C TYR A 66 18.46 -14.76 29.98
N GLU A 67 19.74 -14.77 29.58
CA GLU A 67 20.55 -16.01 29.52
C GLU A 67 20.70 -16.69 30.89
N LEU A 68 20.62 -15.92 31.98
CA LEU A 68 20.64 -16.40 33.36
C LEU A 68 19.24 -16.67 33.97
N ALA A 69 18.16 -16.37 33.26
CA ALA A 69 16.80 -16.61 33.76
C ALA A 69 16.47 -18.12 33.69
N GLY A 70 16.26 -18.75 34.84
CA GLY A 70 15.87 -20.18 34.91
C GLY A 70 17.01 -21.19 35.12
N LEU A 71 18.20 -20.75 35.56
CA LEU A 71 19.32 -21.63 35.92
C LEU A 71 18.99 -22.63 37.05
N ALA A 72 18.05 -22.30 37.94
CA ALA A 72 17.69 -23.14 39.08
C ALA A 72 16.73 -24.29 38.72
N ARG A 73 15.74 -24.05 37.85
CA ARG A 73 14.76 -25.04 37.36
C ARG A 73 14.21 -24.62 35.99
N GLY A 74 14.08 -25.57 35.06
CA GLY A 74 13.33 -25.44 33.80
C GLY A 74 13.87 -24.48 32.72
N GLY A 75 15.14 -24.05 32.80
CA GLY A 75 15.78 -23.19 31.78
C GLY A 75 15.71 -23.71 30.34
N GLN A 76 15.69 -25.04 30.13
CA GLN A 76 15.52 -25.63 28.80
C GLN A 76 14.15 -25.33 28.18
N GLN A 77 13.09 -25.33 29.00
CA GLN A 77 11.74 -24.98 28.54
C GLN A 77 11.63 -23.48 28.26
N LEU A 78 12.31 -22.65 29.05
CA LEU A 78 12.37 -21.20 28.81
C LEU A 78 13.13 -20.86 27.51
N ALA A 79 14.22 -21.57 27.20
CA ALA A 79 14.94 -21.41 25.94
C ALA A 79 14.09 -21.82 24.73
N LYS A 80 13.35 -22.94 24.83
CA LYS A 80 12.39 -23.40 23.80
C LYS A 80 11.26 -22.38 23.60
N LEU A 81 10.67 -21.90 24.70
CA LEU A 81 9.66 -20.84 24.70
C LEU A 81 10.15 -19.61 23.94
N LYS A 82 11.33 -19.11 24.30
CA LYS A 82 11.91 -17.93 23.69
C LYS A 82 12.16 -18.11 22.19
N LYS A 83 12.64 -19.27 21.76
CA LYS A 83 12.85 -19.58 20.33
C LYS A 83 11.52 -19.59 19.57
N ASN A 84 10.45 -20.13 20.17
CA ASN A 84 9.12 -20.17 19.56
C ASN A 84 8.49 -18.77 19.48
N TYR A 85 8.60 -17.96 20.53
CA TYR A 85 8.15 -16.56 20.51
C TYR A 85 8.97 -15.71 19.53
N GLN A 86 10.28 -15.91 19.43
CA GLN A 86 11.12 -15.20 18.48
C GLN A 86 10.72 -15.49 17.02
N LYS A 87 10.41 -16.76 16.70
CA LYS A 87 9.85 -17.13 15.39
C LYS A 87 8.49 -16.47 15.16
N GLY A 88 7.62 -16.48 16.17
CA GLY A 88 6.30 -15.83 16.11
C GLY A 88 6.40 -14.31 15.85
N VAL A 89 7.28 -13.61 16.56
CA VAL A 89 7.53 -12.17 16.36
C VAL A 89 8.07 -11.91 14.95
N LYS A 90 9.01 -12.71 14.45
CA LYS A 90 9.52 -12.56 13.08
C LYS A 90 8.41 -12.70 12.03
N LEU A 91 7.50 -13.67 12.21
CA LEU A 91 6.33 -13.84 11.33
C LEU A 91 5.30 -12.71 11.47
N LEU A 92 5.13 -12.16 12.67
CA LEU A 92 4.27 -10.98 12.87
C LEU A 92 4.81 -9.75 12.14
N VAL A 93 6.13 -9.52 12.18
CA VAL A 93 6.77 -8.39 11.49
C VAL A 93 6.58 -8.53 9.98
N THR A 94 6.78 -9.72 9.41
CA THR A 94 6.56 -9.94 7.97
C THR A 94 5.09 -9.78 7.59
N LEU A 95 4.16 -10.26 8.43
CA LEU A 95 2.73 -10.07 8.19
C LEU A 95 2.32 -8.61 8.27
N ALA A 96 2.82 -7.86 9.26
CA ALA A 96 2.56 -6.43 9.42
C ALA A 96 3.09 -5.63 8.22
N SER A 97 4.25 -6.02 7.69
CA SER A 97 4.79 -5.45 6.45
C SER A 97 3.84 -5.66 5.28
N LEU A 98 3.38 -6.90 5.05
CA LEU A 98 2.45 -7.20 3.98
C LEU A 98 1.11 -6.46 4.14
N GLN A 99 0.59 -6.40 5.36
CA GLN A 99 -0.67 -5.71 5.66
C GLN A 99 -0.56 -4.20 5.42
N THR A 100 0.53 -3.57 5.85
CA THR A 100 0.74 -2.13 5.66
C THR A 100 0.88 -1.82 4.17
N SER A 101 1.70 -2.59 3.45
CA SER A 101 1.83 -2.46 2.00
C SER A 101 0.50 -2.62 1.27
N PHE A 102 -0.33 -3.59 1.69
CA PHE A 102 -1.65 -3.82 1.10
C PHE A 102 -2.59 -2.63 1.27
N VAL A 103 -2.67 -2.05 2.48
CA VAL A 103 -3.52 -0.88 2.74
C VAL A 103 -3.06 0.31 1.90
N THR A 104 -1.75 0.59 1.86
CA THR A 104 -1.22 1.69 1.05
C THR A 104 -1.46 1.49 -0.45
N LEU A 105 -1.36 0.25 -0.94
CA LEU A 105 -1.59 -0.07 -2.35
C LEU A 105 -3.07 0.09 -2.71
N ASP A 106 -3.99 -0.36 -1.86
CA ASP A 106 -5.44 -0.23 -2.06
C ASP A 106 -5.88 1.24 -2.18
N GLU A 107 -5.34 2.11 -1.33
CA GLU A 107 -5.59 3.55 -1.41
C GLU A 107 -5.13 4.15 -2.75
N VAL A 108 -3.94 3.78 -3.21
CA VAL A 108 -3.42 4.26 -4.50
C VAL A 108 -4.26 3.74 -5.66
N ILE A 109 -4.66 2.47 -5.65
CA ILE A 109 -5.55 1.88 -6.67
C ILE A 109 -6.87 2.65 -6.71
N LYS A 110 -7.48 2.97 -5.56
CA LYS A 110 -8.72 3.77 -5.50
C LYS A 110 -8.55 5.18 -6.05
N ILE A 111 -7.41 5.83 -5.82
CA ILE A 111 -7.12 7.16 -6.38
C ILE A 111 -6.96 7.05 -7.90
N THR A 112 -6.22 6.06 -8.40
CA THR A 112 -6.00 5.85 -9.82
C THR A 112 -7.32 5.53 -10.53
N ASN A 113 -8.15 4.64 -9.99
CA ASN A 113 -9.47 4.32 -10.56
C ASN A 113 -10.39 5.55 -10.59
N ARG A 114 -10.40 6.39 -9.55
CA ARG A 114 -11.15 7.66 -9.57
C ARG A 114 -10.64 8.61 -10.64
N ARG A 115 -9.32 8.68 -10.86
CA ARG A 115 -8.73 9.50 -11.93
C ARG A 115 -9.12 9.00 -13.31
N VAL A 116 -9.06 7.69 -13.55
CA VAL A 116 -9.51 7.07 -14.81
C VAL A 116 -10.98 7.39 -15.06
N ASN A 117 -11.83 7.19 -14.06
CA ASN A 117 -13.27 7.49 -14.16
C ASN A 117 -13.54 8.98 -14.46
N ALA A 118 -12.79 9.90 -13.83
CA ALA A 118 -12.90 11.33 -14.11
C ALA A 118 -12.46 11.68 -15.54
N ILE A 119 -11.43 11.01 -16.06
CA ILE A 119 -10.98 11.20 -17.43
C ILE A 119 -12.06 10.70 -18.41
N GLU A 120 -12.55 9.48 -18.21
CA GLU A 120 -13.51 8.83 -19.11
C GLU A 120 -14.87 9.54 -19.15
N HIS A 121 -15.41 9.92 -17.99
CA HIS A 121 -16.79 10.41 -17.92
C HIS A 121 -16.91 11.93 -17.82
N VAL A 122 -15.84 12.67 -17.52
CA VAL A 122 -15.88 14.13 -17.37
C VAL A 122 -14.98 14.82 -18.38
N ILE A 123 -13.70 14.44 -18.47
CA ILE A 123 -12.73 15.18 -19.28
C ILE A 123 -12.91 14.88 -20.76
N ILE A 124 -12.95 13.60 -21.17
CA ILE A 124 -13.12 13.21 -22.58
C ILE A 124 -14.41 13.82 -23.16
N PRO A 125 -15.60 13.66 -22.55
CA PRO A 125 -16.83 14.24 -23.11
C PRO A 125 -16.81 15.77 -23.15
N ARG A 126 -16.08 16.43 -22.23
CA ARG A 126 -15.94 17.89 -22.26
C ARG A 126 -15.06 18.35 -23.42
N ILE A 127 -13.97 17.64 -23.69
CA ILE A 127 -13.08 17.92 -24.83
C ILE A 127 -13.81 17.66 -26.14
N GLU A 128 -14.55 16.55 -26.26
CA GLU A 128 -15.34 16.23 -27.45
C GLU A 128 -16.40 17.31 -27.75
N ARG A 129 -17.10 17.82 -26.73
CA ARG A 129 -18.04 18.94 -26.90
C ARG A 129 -17.35 20.21 -27.38
N THR A 130 -16.19 20.55 -26.81
CA THR A 130 -15.41 21.70 -27.26
C THR A 130 -14.95 21.53 -28.71
N LEU A 131 -14.51 20.33 -29.08
CA LEU A 131 -14.09 20.01 -30.44
C LEU A 131 -15.25 20.14 -31.43
N ALA A 132 -16.42 19.59 -31.09
CA ALA A 132 -17.63 19.73 -31.90
C ALA A 132 -18.04 21.21 -32.08
N TYR A 133 -17.93 22.02 -31.02
CA TYR A 133 -18.19 23.46 -31.10
C TYR A 133 -17.23 24.17 -32.06
N ILE A 134 -15.92 23.89 -31.95
CA ILE A 134 -14.91 24.48 -32.85
C ILE A 134 -15.17 24.10 -34.30
N ILE A 135 -15.51 22.84 -34.59
CA ILE A 135 -15.84 22.41 -35.96
C ILE A 135 -17.08 23.15 -36.47
N SER A 136 -18.14 23.25 -35.65
CA SER A 136 -19.36 23.95 -36.08
C SER A 136 -19.14 25.44 -36.37
N GLU A 137 -18.28 26.11 -35.60
CA GLU A 137 -17.93 27.52 -35.85
C GLU A 137 -17.08 27.69 -37.10
N LEU A 138 -16.12 26.78 -37.34
CA LEU A 138 -15.31 26.81 -38.56
C LEU A 138 -16.18 26.57 -39.81
N ASP A 139 -17.10 25.60 -39.76
CA ASP A 139 -18.02 25.32 -40.87
C ASP A 139 -18.95 26.51 -41.15
N GLU A 140 -19.42 27.22 -40.12
CA GLU A 140 -20.27 28.40 -40.29
C GLU A 140 -19.49 29.59 -40.87
N LEU A 141 -18.24 29.80 -40.43
CA LEU A 141 -17.35 30.80 -41.02
C LEU A 141 -17.07 30.52 -42.50
N GLU A 142 -16.79 29.26 -42.86
CA GLU A 142 -16.61 28.86 -44.27
C GLU A 142 -17.90 29.06 -45.09
N ARG A 143 -19.07 28.75 -44.50
CA ARG A 143 -20.37 28.95 -45.14
C ARG A 143 -20.65 30.43 -45.40
N GLU A 144 -20.37 31.31 -44.45
CA GLU A 144 -20.50 32.76 -44.63
C GLU A 144 -19.60 33.28 -45.76
N GLU A 145 -18.34 32.83 -45.79
CA GLU A 145 -17.37 33.22 -46.81
C GLU A 145 -17.79 32.74 -48.21
N PHE A 146 -18.28 31.50 -48.31
CA PHE A 146 -18.83 30.94 -49.53
C PHE A 146 -20.03 31.74 -50.06
N TYR A 147 -20.97 32.13 -49.18
CA TYR A 147 -22.10 32.98 -49.55
C TYR A 147 -21.66 34.36 -50.05
N ARG A 148 -20.65 34.96 -49.41
CA ARG A 148 -20.06 36.23 -49.82
C ARG A 148 -19.49 36.16 -51.24
N LEU A 149 -18.69 35.13 -51.52
CA LEU A 149 -18.09 34.89 -52.84
C LEU A 149 -19.17 34.65 -53.91
N LYS A 150 -20.18 33.84 -53.61
CA LYS A 150 -21.30 33.57 -54.53
C LYS A 150 -22.03 34.86 -54.92
N LYS A 151 -22.37 35.73 -53.95
CA LYS A 151 -23.03 37.01 -54.24
C LYS A 151 -22.18 37.94 -55.11
N ILE A 152 -20.86 37.97 -54.90
CA ILE A 152 -19.94 38.77 -55.73
C ILE A 152 -19.92 38.22 -57.16
N GLN A 153 -19.90 36.90 -57.32
CA GLN A 153 -19.90 36.26 -58.63
C GLN A 153 -21.22 36.50 -59.39
N ASP A 154 -22.36 36.41 -58.70
CA ASP A 154 -23.68 36.72 -59.27
C ASP A 154 -23.79 38.19 -59.70
N LYS A 155 -23.28 39.13 -58.88
CA LYS A 155 -23.18 40.55 -59.28
C LYS A 155 -22.30 40.74 -60.52
N LYS A 156 -21.13 40.09 -60.57
CA LYS A 156 -20.25 40.14 -61.75
C LYS A 156 -20.91 39.57 -63.01
N LYS A 157 -21.67 38.47 -62.89
CA LYS A 157 -22.43 37.88 -64.00
C LYS A 157 -23.55 38.80 -64.50
N ALA A 158 -24.30 39.43 -63.60
CA ALA A 158 -25.36 40.38 -63.96
C ALA A 158 -24.81 41.62 -64.68
N ILE A 159 -23.62 42.12 -64.28
CA ILE A 159 -22.94 43.22 -64.97
C ILE A 159 -22.47 42.79 -66.36
N LYS A 160 -21.98 41.55 -66.53
CA LYS A 160 -21.54 41.02 -67.83
C LYS A 160 -22.67 40.71 -68.81
N ALA A 161 -23.88 40.49 -68.32
CA ALA A 161 -25.07 40.19 -69.12
C ALA A 161 -25.83 41.46 -69.56
N LYS A 162 -25.49 42.62 -68.99
CA LYS A 162 -25.87 43.94 -69.48
C LYS A 162 -24.85 44.45 -70.49
#